data_AF-A0A8H6WUP6-F1
#
_entry.id   AF-A0A8H6WUP6-F1
#
_cell.length_a   1.000
_cell.length_b   1.000
_cell.length_c   1.000
_cell.angle_alpha   90.00
_cell.angle_beta   90.00
_cell.angle_gamma   90.00
#
_symmetry.space_group_name_H-M   'P 1'
#
loop_
_entity.id
_entity.type
_entity.pdbx_description
1 polymer ?
#
loop_
_entity_poly.entity_id
_entity_poly.type
_entity_poly.pdbx_seq_one_letter_code
_entity_poly.pdbx_strand_id
1 'polypeptide(L)'
;MAEAFAHYTHGKAHIILIGRNADAAARWRHEFIVCDATSMGEIRATCLALRERLTRLNFLVVSAGFNSMSTSKETSEGLDYHLALRVASAARLMPVSRTTSGLDKARAGTIKALKGVMLSFAAVKGMTYSPGYNDALVAHFASRNPGIAFTHIHPGFVKTSGLHSDAGWLLAPISWLYELVMIFVAVRPELCAEYMLYALLDADRGVFLRSPTANVFSSHLFDVPVNLDTNSPTAHQAGVLHGVRLQGYSGSDVTVKAVIDFTENVTSATHLGR
;
A
#
# COMPACT_ATOMS: atom_id res chain seq x y z
N MET A 1 3.39 -15.54 0.49
CA MET A 1 2.78 -15.21 -0.81
C MET A 1 3.61 -15.74 -1.97
N ALA A 2 4.84 -15.24 -2.19
CA ALA A 2 5.69 -15.70 -3.29
C ALA A 2 5.95 -17.21 -3.28
N GLU A 3 6.22 -17.81 -2.11
CA GLU A 3 6.35 -19.26 -1.98
C GLU A 3 5.08 -20.02 -2.36
N ALA A 4 3.92 -19.58 -1.86
CA ALA A 4 2.63 -20.18 -2.20
C ALA A 4 2.41 -20.11 -3.72
N PHE A 5 2.64 -18.95 -4.33
CA PHE A 5 2.52 -18.79 -5.78
C PHE A 5 3.48 -19.70 -6.56
N ALA A 6 4.74 -19.82 -6.11
CA ALA A 6 5.70 -20.74 -6.71
C ALA A 6 5.26 -22.21 -6.59
N HIS A 7 4.67 -22.58 -5.44
CA HIS A 7 4.15 -23.92 -5.19
C HIS A 7 3.03 -24.28 -6.17
N TYR A 8 1.98 -23.45 -6.27
CA TYR A 8 0.83 -23.70 -7.16
C TYR A 8 1.18 -23.61 -8.65
N THR A 9 2.21 -22.83 -9.00
CA THR A 9 2.69 -22.74 -10.39
C THR A 9 3.73 -23.81 -10.73
N HIS A 10 4.05 -24.71 -9.79
CA HIS A 10 5.10 -25.73 -9.92
C HIS A 10 6.45 -25.13 -10.37
N GLY A 11 6.78 -23.93 -9.89
CA GLY A 11 8.01 -23.20 -10.24
C GLY A 11 8.03 -22.63 -11.66
N LYS A 12 6.92 -22.72 -12.43
CA LYS A 12 6.85 -22.21 -13.80
C LYS A 12 6.65 -20.70 -13.88
N ALA A 13 6.22 -20.06 -12.77
CA ALA A 13 6.13 -18.62 -12.72
C ALA A 13 7.51 -17.98 -12.58
N HIS A 14 7.78 -16.99 -13.44
CA HIS A 14 8.89 -16.07 -13.23
C HIS A 14 8.50 -15.06 -12.15
N ILE A 15 9.08 -15.23 -10.95
CA ILE A 15 8.82 -14.37 -9.79
C ILE A 15 10.02 -13.46 -9.58
N ILE A 16 9.74 -12.15 -9.49
CA ILE A 16 10.71 -11.12 -9.17
C ILE A 16 10.36 -10.56 -7.80
N LEU A 17 11.26 -10.75 -6.83
CA LEU A 17 11.16 -10.19 -5.49
C LEU A 17 11.87 -8.84 -5.47
N ILE A 18 11.21 -7.83 -4.90
CA ILE A 18 11.75 -6.48 -4.77
C ILE A 18 11.82 -6.15 -3.28
N GLY A 19 12.99 -5.76 -2.79
CA GLY A 19 13.15 -5.38 -1.40
C GLY A 19 14.51 -4.79 -1.07
N ARG A 20 14.65 -4.26 0.14
CA ARG A 20 15.86 -3.53 0.57
C ARG A 20 17.04 -4.39 1.05
N ASN A 21 16.83 -5.69 1.27
CA ASN A 21 17.84 -6.56 1.91
C ASN A 21 18.09 -7.81 1.05
N ALA A 22 19.23 -7.82 0.34
CA ALA A 22 19.65 -8.92 -0.52
C ALA A 22 20.05 -10.17 0.27
N ASP A 23 20.67 -10.02 1.44
CA ASP A 23 21.10 -11.16 2.27
C ASP A 23 19.89 -11.96 2.78
N ALA A 24 18.88 -11.25 3.26
CA ALA A 24 17.60 -11.84 3.64
C ALA A 24 16.86 -12.47 2.44
N ALA A 25 17.22 -12.06 1.22
CA ALA A 25 16.65 -12.58 0.00
C ALA A 25 17.43 -13.77 -0.60
N ALA A 26 18.72 -13.92 -0.26
CA ALA A 26 19.58 -14.99 -0.78
C ALA A 26 19.08 -16.41 -0.46
N ARG A 27 18.21 -16.54 0.56
CA ARG A 27 17.52 -17.79 0.90
C ARG A 27 16.42 -18.18 -0.09
N TRP A 28 16.04 -17.29 -1.00
CA TRP A 28 14.97 -17.51 -1.98
C TRP A 28 15.56 -17.89 -3.35
N ARG A 29 14.85 -18.78 -4.06
CA ARG A 29 15.25 -19.24 -5.41
C ARG A 29 14.72 -18.34 -6.54
N HIS A 30 14.24 -17.16 -6.22
CA HIS A 30 13.61 -16.23 -7.17
C HIS A 30 14.55 -15.10 -7.54
N GLU A 31 14.30 -14.46 -8.69
CA GLU A 31 15.02 -13.24 -9.04
C GLU A 31 14.79 -12.19 -7.97
N PHE A 32 15.86 -11.48 -7.56
CA PHE A 32 15.79 -10.44 -6.56
C PHE A 32 16.35 -9.13 -7.07
N ILE A 33 15.61 -8.04 -6.85
CA ILE A 33 16.04 -6.67 -7.15
C ILE A 33 16.09 -5.90 -5.85
N VAL A 34 17.27 -5.34 -5.56
CA VAL A 34 17.45 -4.43 -4.44
C VAL A 34 16.73 -3.13 -4.77
N CYS A 35 15.79 -2.73 -3.92
CA CYS A 35 15.11 -1.44 -3.98
C CYS A 35 14.60 -1.10 -2.59
N ASP A 36 14.96 0.07 -2.08
CA ASP A 36 14.31 0.64 -0.92
C ASP A 36 12.99 1.31 -1.34
N ALA A 37 11.87 0.67 -1.02
CA ALA A 37 10.53 1.20 -1.31
C ALA A 37 10.17 2.46 -0.50
N THR A 38 11.05 2.91 0.39
CA THR A 38 10.94 4.23 1.05
C THR A 38 11.56 5.36 0.23
N SER A 39 12.30 5.05 -0.84
CA SER A 39 12.91 5.99 -1.78
C SER A 39 12.15 6.00 -3.10
N MET A 40 11.47 7.10 -3.44
CA MET A 40 10.72 7.19 -4.71
C MET A 40 11.66 7.23 -5.92
N GLY A 41 12.88 7.76 -5.75
CA GLY A 41 13.95 7.69 -6.74
C GLY A 41 14.32 6.25 -7.10
N GLU A 42 14.53 5.38 -6.10
CA GLU A 42 14.86 3.96 -6.34
C GLU A 42 13.69 3.19 -6.94
N ILE A 43 12.46 3.43 -6.46
CA ILE A 43 11.26 2.82 -7.05
C ILE A 43 11.15 3.20 -8.52
N ARG A 44 11.36 4.48 -8.86
CA ARG A 44 11.34 4.95 -10.24
C ARG A 44 12.40 4.26 -11.10
N ALA A 45 13.64 4.19 -10.63
CA ALA A 45 14.72 3.53 -11.36
C ALA A 45 14.38 2.04 -11.59
N THR A 46 13.87 1.36 -10.56
CA THR A 46 13.44 -0.04 -10.62
C THR A 46 12.29 -0.24 -11.61
N CYS A 47 11.28 0.62 -11.59
CA CYS A 47 10.17 0.58 -12.55
C CYS A 47 10.66 0.76 -14.00
N LEU A 48 11.59 1.68 -14.25
CA LEU A 48 12.13 1.91 -15.59
C LEU A 48 12.90 0.67 -16.08
N ALA A 49 13.81 0.14 -15.26
CA ALA A 49 14.57 -1.06 -15.57
C ALA A 49 13.67 -2.28 -15.82
N LEU A 50 12.58 -2.43 -15.05
CA LEU A 50 11.60 -3.49 -15.26
C LEU A 50 10.82 -3.31 -16.57
N ARG A 51 10.43 -2.09 -16.91
CA ARG A 51 9.69 -1.80 -18.15
C ARG A 51 10.52 -2.04 -19.42
N GLU A 52 11.83 -1.81 -19.36
CA GLU A 52 12.73 -2.08 -20.48
C GLU A 52 12.94 -3.57 -20.73
N ARG A 53 12.84 -4.38 -19.66
CA ARG A 53 13.13 -5.82 -19.68
C ARG A 53 11.90 -6.70 -19.84
N LEU A 54 10.78 -6.33 -19.22
CA LEU A 54 9.59 -7.18 -19.15
C LEU A 54 8.65 -6.87 -20.31
N THR A 55 8.37 -7.90 -21.11
CA THR A 55 7.39 -7.82 -22.20
C THR A 55 5.94 -7.88 -21.69
N ARG A 56 5.72 -8.50 -20.53
CA ARG A 56 4.40 -8.64 -19.90
C ARG A 56 4.53 -8.70 -18.38
N LEU A 57 3.58 -8.08 -17.69
CA LEU A 57 3.39 -8.20 -16.25
C LEU A 57 1.99 -8.77 -16.01
N ASN A 58 1.90 -9.96 -15.42
CA ASN A 58 0.62 -10.62 -15.13
C ASN A 58 0.05 -10.21 -13.77
N PHE A 59 0.92 -10.14 -12.76
CA PHE A 59 0.54 -9.85 -11.39
C PHE A 59 1.52 -8.86 -10.77
N LEU A 60 0.99 -7.91 -10.02
CA LEU A 60 1.75 -6.98 -9.19
C LEU A 60 1.21 -7.08 -7.76
N VAL A 61 2.08 -7.41 -6.81
CA VAL A 61 1.73 -7.49 -5.39
C VAL A 61 2.54 -6.45 -4.64
N VAL A 62 1.85 -5.48 -4.05
CA VAL A 62 2.48 -4.44 -3.22
C VAL A 62 2.26 -4.81 -1.75
N SER A 63 3.27 -5.41 -1.12
CA SER A 63 3.18 -5.91 0.25
C SER A 63 4.16 -5.24 1.22
N ALA A 64 4.99 -4.30 0.75
CA ALA A 64 5.92 -3.59 1.60
C ALA A 64 5.15 -2.69 2.58
N GLY A 65 5.56 -2.70 3.85
CA GLY A 65 4.86 -1.99 4.90
C GLY A 65 5.76 -1.65 6.07
N PHE A 66 5.34 -0.64 6.83
CA PHE A 66 5.95 -0.24 8.09
C PHE A 66 4.85 -0.18 9.15
N ASN A 67 5.11 -0.81 10.30
CA ASN A 67 4.21 -0.85 11.44
C ASN A 67 5.00 -0.37 12.65
N SER A 68 4.66 0.82 13.14
CA SER A 68 5.23 1.42 14.34
C SER A 68 4.22 2.37 14.95
N MET A 69 3.95 2.22 16.25
CA MET A 69 3.09 3.12 17.04
C MET A 69 3.91 4.15 17.82
N SER A 70 5.19 3.85 18.06
CA SER A 70 6.09 4.74 18.80
C SER A 70 6.85 5.72 17.89
N THR A 71 7.08 5.36 16.63
CA THR A 71 8.02 6.08 15.77
C THR A 71 7.37 6.47 14.44
N SER A 72 7.29 7.77 14.19
CA SER A 72 7.10 8.30 12.84
C SER A 72 8.48 8.65 12.28
N LYS A 73 8.85 7.95 11.20
CA LYS A 73 10.07 8.17 10.41
C LYS A 73 9.70 8.88 9.12
N GLU A 74 10.54 9.84 8.75
CA GLU A 74 10.43 10.54 7.48
C GLU A 74 11.49 10.00 6.51
N THR A 75 11.13 9.87 5.24
CA THR A 75 12.06 9.54 4.16
C THR A 75 12.93 10.76 3.85
N SER A 76 14.00 10.57 3.07
CA SER A 76 14.81 11.69 2.55
C SER A 76 14.01 12.69 1.71
N GLU A 77 12.83 12.30 1.25
CA GLU A 77 11.90 13.09 0.45
C GLU A 77 10.80 13.75 1.31
N GLY A 78 10.89 13.64 2.64
CA GLY A 78 9.95 14.25 3.59
C GLY A 78 8.62 13.51 3.74
N LEU A 79 8.53 12.25 3.29
CA LEU A 79 7.33 11.43 3.43
C LEU A 79 7.35 10.65 4.76
N ASP A 80 6.21 10.53 5.43
CA ASP A 80 6.09 9.53 6.50
C ASP A 80 6.20 8.11 5.91
N TYR A 81 6.96 7.23 6.58
CA TYR A 81 7.21 5.86 6.13
C TYR A 81 5.93 5.03 5.89
N HIS A 82 4.87 5.23 6.67
CA HIS A 82 3.60 4.53 6.46
C HIS A 82 2.96 4.93 5.13
N LEU A 83 3.08 6.20 4.76
CA LEU A 83 2.54 6.74 3.51
C LEU A 83 3.41 6.37 2.31
N ALA A 84 4.74 6.50 2.45
CA ALA A 84 5.70 6.16 1.39
C ALA A 84 5.54 4.70 0.93
N LEU A 85 5.45 3.77 1.88
CA LEU A 85 5.41 2.33 1.58
C LEU A 85 4.05 1.82 1.10
N ARG A 86 2.94 2.46 1.46
CA ARG A 86 1.59 1.99 1.10
C ARG A 86 0.99 2.72 -0.10
N VAL A 87 1.28 4.00 -0.27
CA VAL A 87 0.59 4.85 -1.25
C VAL A 87 1.53 5.26 -2.38
N ALA A 88 2.68 5.83 -2.05
CA ALA A 88 3.58 6.38 -3.07
C ALA A 88 4.28 5.29 -3.88
N SER A 89 4.74 4.22 -3.21
CA SER A 89 5.30 3.02 -3.87
C SER A 89 4.29 2.35 -4.82
N ALA A 90 3.05 2.18 -4.36
CA ALA A 90 1.97 1.55 -5.11
C ALA A 90 1.65 2.35 -6.38
N ALA A 91 1.47 3.67 -6.24
CA ALA A 91 1.16 4.55 -7.37
C ALA A 91 2.22 4.51 -8.48
N ARG A 92 3.50 4.33 -8.12
CA ARG A 92 4.60 4.33 -9.07
C ARG A 92 4.87 2.98 -9.73
N LEU A 93 4.54 1.89 -9.04
CA LEU A 93 4.64 0.52 -9.57
C LEU A 93 3.48 0.19 -10.53
N MET A 94 2.37 0.93 -10.45
CA MET A 94 1.23 0.75 -11.34
C MET A 94 1.45 1.44 -12.71
N PRO A 95 0.98 0.82 -13.81
CA PRO A 95 1.09 1.40 -15.15
C PRO A 95 0.09 2.55 -15.32
N VAL A 96 0.44 3.74 -14.82
CA VAL A 96 -0.40 4.94 -14.99
C VAL A 96 -0.09 5.59 -16.33
N SER A 97 -1.10 5.66 -17.19
CA SER A 97 -1.12 6.52 -18.38
C SER A 97 -0.97 7.99 -17.95
N ARG A 98 0.01 8.68 -18.52
CA ARG A 98 0.41 10.04 -18.17
C ARG A 98 -0.66 11.04 -18.60
N THR A 99 -1.19 11.82 -17.67
CA THR A 99 -1.74 13.17 -17.93
C THR A 99 -1.45 14.06 -16.73
N THR A 100 -0.72 15.14 -16.96
CA THR A 100 -0.32 16.19 -16.00
C THR A 100 -1.30 17.36 -16.01
N SER A 101 -1.54 18.04 -14.86
CA SER A 101 -1.22 19.48 -14.64
C SER A 101 -1.95 20.16 -13.45
N GLY A 102 -1.16 20.83 -12.56
CA GLY A 102 -1.48 22.03 -11.74
C GLY A 102 -2.27 21.83 -10.42
N LEU A 103 -2.07 22.53 -9.29
CA LEU A 103 -1.22 23.67 -8.88
C LEU A 103 -1.22 23.78 -7.31
N ASP A 104 -0.14 24.36 -6.76
CA ASP A 104 0.04 25.14 -5.52
C ASP A 104 -0.24 24.66 -4.07
N LYS A 105 0.90 24.46 -3.37
CA LYS A 105 1.32 24.72 -1.98
C LYS A 105 0.28 25.22 -0.94
N ALA A 106 0.19 24.48 0.18
CA ALA A 106 0.25 25.07 1.53
C ALA A 106 0.55 24.06 2.66
N ARG A 107 1.65 24.33 3.38
CA ARG A 107 1.91 24.12 4.82
C ARG A 107 2.11 22.69 5.35
N ALA A 108 3.39 22.32 5.47
CA ALA A 108 3.88 21.51 6.58
C ALA A 108 4.37 22.47 7.68
N GLY A 109 3.71 22.44 8.84
CA GLY A 109 4.04 23.28 9.99
C GLY A 109 3.93 22.50 11.30
N THR A 110 5.10 22.27 11.88
CA THR A 110 5.38 22.09 13.32
C THR A 110 4.81 20.84 14.01
N ILE A 111 5.71 20.00 14.55
CA ILE A 111 5.80 19.69 15.99
C ILE A 111 7.19 19.06 16.22
N LYS A 112 8.08 19.87 16.80
CA LYS A 112 9.38 19.46 17.33
C LYS A 112 9.35 19.65 18.83
N ALA A 113 8.81 18.67 19.55
CA ALA A 113 9.02 18.36 20.97
C ALA A 113 8.07 17.20 21.32
N LEU A 114 8.52 16.22 22.11
CA LEU A 114 7.82 14.99 22.55
C LEU A 114 8.01 13.72 21.71
N LYS A 115 8.99 13.66 20.79
CA LYS A 115 9.45 12.36 20.24
C LYS A 115 10.31 11.64 21.30
N GLY A 116 9.71 10.74 22.08
CA GLY A 116 10.50 9.80 22.89
C GLY A 116 9.80 9.04 24.02
N VAL A 117 8.61 9.45 24.49
CA VAL A 117 8.05 8.89 25.74
C VAL A 117 6.55 8.53 25.68
N MET A 118 5.83 8.89 24.62
CA MET A 118 4.41 8.56 24.44
C MET A 118 4.15 8.07 23.00
N LEU A 119 3.04 7.35 22.77
CA LEU A 119 2.56 7.02 21.43
C LEU A 119 2.66 8.25 20.54
N SER A 120 3.35 8.15 19.41
CA SER A 120 3.45 9.26 18.49
C SER A 120 2.08 9.45 17.83
N PHE A 121 1.41 10.56 18.11
CA PHE A 121 0.12 10.86 17.49
C PHE A 121 0.20 10.83 15.96
N ALA A 122 1.35 11.23 15.39
CA ALA A 122 1.62 11.11 13.96
C ALA A 122 1.77 9.64 13.51
N ALA A 123 2.51 8.80 14.24
CA ALA A 123 2.67 7.38 13.91
C ALA A 123 1.35 6.61 14.03
N VAL A 124 0.57 6.86 15.08
CA VAL A 124 -0.78 6.26 15.26
C VAL A 124 -1.70 6.69 14.12
N LYS A 125 -1.70 7.98 13.74
CA LYS A 125 -2.46 8.44 12.58
C LYS A 125 -1.97 7.79 11.28
N GLY A 126 -0.67 7.72 11.06
CA GLY A 126 -0.08 7.07 9.89
C GLY A 126 -0.50 5.61 9.78
N MET A 127 -0.41 4.86 10.88
CA MET A 127 -0.85 3.46 10.96
C MET A 127 -2.35 3.31 10.68
N THR A 128 -3.19 4.16 11.26
CA THR A 128 -4.66 4.03 11.16
C THR A 128 -5.23 4.51 9.82
N TYR A 129 -4.68 5.59 9.24
CA TYR A 129 -5.23 6.19 8.02
C TYR A 129 -4.59 5.69 6.72
N SER A 130 -3.34 5.23 6.74
CA SER A 130 -2.68 4.76 5.53
C SER A 130 -3.36 3.59 4.80
N PRO A 131 -4.08 2.66 5.46
CA PRO A 131 -4.89 1.67 4.74
C PRO A 131 -6.01 2.32 3.89
N GLY A 132 -6.70 3.33 4.43
CA GLY A 132 -7.76 4.03 3.69
C GLY A 132 -7.24 4.82 2.48
N TYR A 133 -6.02 5.36 2.56
CA TYR A 133 -5.37 5.97 1.39
C TYR A 133 -4.99 4.94 0.33
N ASN A 134 -4.60 3.73 0.74
CA ASN A 134 -4.36 2.63 -0.19
C ASN A 134 -5.66 2.19 -0.88
N ASP A 135 -6.76 2.06 -0.14
CA ASP A 135 -8.08 1.78 -0.73
C ASP A 135 -8.47 2.82 -1.79
N ALA A 136 -8.29 4.11 -1.47
CA ALA A 136 -8.58 5.22 -2.37
C ALA A 136 -7.77 5.14 -3.67
N LEU A 137 -6.49 4.82 -3.54
CA LEU A 137 -5.58 4.71 -4.67
C LEU A 137 -5.92 3.48 -5.54
N VAL A 138 -6.18 2.32 -4.93
CA VAL A 138 -6.57 1.09 -5.62
C VAL A 138 -7.88 1.29 -6.38
N ALA A 139 -8.88 1.92 -5.74
CA ALA A 139 -10.17 2.18 -6.36
C ALA A 139 -10.06 3.21 -7.51
N HIS A 140 -9.21 4.22 -7.38
CA HIS A 140 -8.90 5.15 -8.47
C HIS A 140 -8.27 4.44 -9.67
N PHE A 141 -7.27 3.58 -9.44
CA PHE A 141 -6.63 2.88 -10.55
C PHE A 141 -7.57 1.90 -11.24
N ALA A 142 -8.46 1.25 -10.50
CA ALA A 142 -9.55 0.48 -11.07
C ALA A 142 -10.46 1.33 -11.95
N SER A 143 -10.83 2.54 -11.50
CA SER A 143 -11.70 3.43 -12.29
C SER A 143 -11.03 3.94 -13.56
N ARG A 144 -9.70 4.01 -13.61
CA ARG A 144 -8.93 4.42 -14.80
C ARG A 144 -8.59 3.26 -15.73
N ASN A 145 -8.58 2.02 -15.23
CA ASN A 145 -8.15 0.84 -15.95
C ASN A 145 -9.22 -0.28 -15.83
N PRO A 146 -10.38 -0.12 -16.50
CA PRO A 146 -11.52 -1.03 -16.35
C PRO A 146 -11.24 -2.47 -16.83
N GLY A 147 -10.16 -2.70 -17.58
CA GLY A 147 -9.74 -4.02 -18.03
C GLY A 147 -8.79 -4.77 -17.09
N ILE A 148 -8.48 -4.23 -15.91
CA ILE A 148 -7.53 -4.82 -14.95
C ILE A 148 -8.25 -5.09 -13.62
N ALA A 149 -7.90 -6.20 -12.96
CA ALA A 149 -8.33 -6.51 -11.60
C ALA A 149 -7.50 -5.74 -10.57
N PHE A 150 -8.18 -5.09 -9.63
CA PHE A 150 -7.56 -4.45 -8.49
C PHE A 150 -8.15 -5.02 -7.21
N THR A 151 -7.30 -5.61 -6.37
CA THR A 151 -7.73 -6.19 -5.10
C THR A 151 -6.92 -5.58 -3.96
N HIS A 152 -7.63 -5.07 -2.94
CA HIS A 152 -7.04 -4.79 -1.65
C HIS A 152 -7.54 -5.81 -0.62
N ILE A 153 -6.60 -6.39 0.13
CA ILE A 153 -6.87 -7.35 1.18
C ILE A 153 -6.13 -6.93 2.45
N HIS A 154 -6.89 -6.74 3.53
CA HIS A 154 -6.30 -6.56 4.85
C HIS A 154 -6.12 -7.95 5.49
N PRO A 155 -4.88 -8.40 5.77
CA PRO A 155 -4.63 -9.78 6.20
C PRO A 155 -5.01 -10.09 7.65
N GLY A 156 -5.49 -9.10 8.39
CA GLY A 156 -5.63 -9.20 9.84
C GLY A 156 -4.26 -9.24 10.53
N PHE A 157 -4.24 -9.76 11.75
CA PHE A 157 -3.01 -9.96 12.50
C PHE A 157 -2.32 -11.24 12.02
N VAL A 158 -1.05 -11.14 11.62
CA VAL A 158 -0.26 -12.27 11.09
C VAL A 158 1.01 -12.43 11.91
N LYS A 159 1.34 -13.65 12.32
CA LYS A 159 2.52 -14.00 13.13
C LYS A 159 3.82 -13.78 12.36
N THR A 160 4.21 -12.53 12.20
CA THR A 160 5.45 -12.08 11.55
C THR A 160 6.25 -11.23 12.54
N SER A 161 7.51 -10.94 12.21
CA SER A 161 8.34 -10.01 13.01
C SER A 161 7.73 -8.60 13.13
N GLY A 162 6.76 -8.24 12.28
CA GLY A 162 6.05 -6.96 12.33
C GLY A 162 4.82 -6.95 13.25
N LEU A 163 4.50 -8.07 13.92
CA LEU A 163 3.39 -8.16 14.87
C LEU A 163 3.77 -7.70 16.29
N HIS A 164 5.06 -7.57 16.58
CA HIS A 164 5.52 -7.17 17.91
C HIS A 164 5.05 -5.76 18.27
N SER A 165 4.63 -5.58 19.52
CA SER A 165 4.25 -4.27 20.03
C SER A 165 5.50 -3.40 20.21
N ASP A 166 5.50 -2.26 19.53
CA ASP A 166 6.51 -1.22 19.71
C ASP A 166 5.98 -0.06 20.55
N ALA A 167 5.02 -0.30 21.46
CA ALA A 167 4.25 0.73 22.19
C ALA A 167 5.06 1.62 23.17
N GLY A 168 6.39 1.59 23.09
CA GLY A 168 7.31 2.39 23.90
C GLY A 168 7.61 1.79 25.27
N TRP A 169 8.65 2.31 25.92
CA TRP A 169 9.16 1.78 27.20
C TRP A 169 8.11 1.81 28.33
N LEU A 170 7.17 2.75 28.30
CA LEU A 170 6.12 2.88 29.31
C LEU A 170 5.10 1.73 29.25
N LEU A 171 4.79 1.25 28.04
CA LEU A 171 3.87 0.12 27.83
C LEU A 171 4.62 -1.21 27.72
N ALA A 172 5.96 -1.20 27.76
CA ALA A 172 6.78 -2.40 27.73
C ALA A 172 6.43 -3.40 28.86
N PRO A 173 6.18 -3.00 30.13
CA PRO A 173 5.84 -3.94 31.19
C PRO A 173 4.52 -4.71 30.97
N ILE A 174 3.63 -4.21 30.10
CA ILE A 174 2.36 -4.89 29.74
C ILE A 174 2.37 -5.47 28.33
N SER A 175 3.46 -5.29 27.57
CA SER A 175 3.59 -5.79 26.19
C SER A 175 3.44 -7.31 26.11
N TRP A 176 3.84 -8.05 27.16
CA TRP A 176 3.66 -9.50 27.22
C TRP A 176 2.18 -9.91 27.18
N LEU A 177 1.26 -9.09 27.71
CA LEU A 177 -0.17 -9.36 27.63
C LEU A 177 -0.69 -9.17 26.20
N TYR A 178 -0.18 -8.17 25.48
CA TYR A 178 -0.46 -7.98 24.06
C TYR A 178 0.03 -9.19 23.25
N GLU A 179 1.26 -9.66 23.47
CA GLU A 179 1.80 -10.85 22.81
C GLU A 179 0.97 -12.10 23.14
N LEU A 180 0.54 -12.26 24.41
CA LEU A 180 -0.34 -13.35 24.84
C LEU A 180 -1.66 -13.35 24.06
N VAL A 181 -2.30 -12.18 23.92
CA VAL A 181 -3.55 -12.03 23.15
C VAL A 181 -3.30 -12.35 21.67
N MET A 182 -2.19 -11.84 21.11
CA MET A 182 -1.86 -12.05 19.70
C MET A 182 -1.57 -13.51 19.35
N ILE A 183 -1.16 -14.35 20.30
CA ILE A 183 -1.02 -15.80 20.07
C ILE A 183 -2.34 -16.44 19.62
N PHE A 184 -3.48 -15.98 20.15
CA PHE A 184 -4.81 -16.53 19.84
C PHE A 184 -5.48 -15.84 18.66
N VAL A 185 -5.17 -14.57 18.41
CA VAL A 185 -5.82 -13.77 17.36
C VAL A 185 -5.07 -13.85 16.03
N ALA A 186 -3.73 -13.96 16.07
CA ALA A 186 -2.93 -13.86 14.86
C ALA A 186 -2.90 -15.16 14.05
N VAL A 187 -3.05 -15.00 12.74
CA VAL A 187 -3.01 -16.08 11.74
C VAL A 187 -1.55 -16.43 11.40
N ARG A 188 -1.31 -17.69 11.05
CA ARG A 188 0.01 -18.12 10.57
C ARG A 188 0.34 -17.51 9.20
N PRO A 189 1.60 -17.14 8.92
CA PRO A 189 1.99 -16.56 7.63
C PRO A 189 1.61 -17.41 6.41
N GLU A 190 1.67 -18.73 6.54
CA GLU A 190 1.36 -19.66 5.45
C GLU A 190 -0.13 -19.63 5.11
N LEU A 191 -1.01 -19.67 6.11
CA LEU A 191 -2.46 -19.58 5.88
C LEU A 191 -2.86 -18.20 5.34
N CYS A 192 -2.22 -17.14 5.84
CA CYS A 192 -2.41 -15.80 5.30
C CYS A 192 -1.99 -15.72 3.82
N ALA A 193 -0.87 -16.37 3.45
CA ALA A 193 -0.41 -16.44 2.07
C ALA A 193 -1.42 -17.15 1.15
N GLU A 194 -2.08 -18.20 1.61
CA GLU A 194 -3.16 -18.88 0.86
C GLU A 194 -4.34 -17.95 0.60
N TYR A 195 -4.81 -17.20 1.61
CA TYR A 195 -5.90 -16.23 1.43
C TYR A 195 -5.50 -15.09 0.48
N MET A 196 -4.29 -14.54 0.64
CA MET A 196 -3.79 -13.52 -0.29
C MET A 196 -3.66 -14.04 -1.72
N LEU A 197 -3.24 -15.30 -1.89
CA LEU A 197 -3.11 -15.91 -3.20
C LEU A 197 -4.47 -16.17 -3.85
N TYR A 198 -5.42 -16.69 -3.08
CA TYR A 198 -6.80 -16.81 -3.53
C TYR A 198 -7.34 -15.46 -4.00
N ALA A 199 -7.18 -14.41 -3.18
CA ALA A 199 -7.60 -13.05 -3.52
C ALA A 199 -6.96 -12.51 -4.81
N LEU A 200 -5.70 -12.85 -5.08
CA LEU A 200 -4.98 -12.45 -6.30
C LEU A 200 -5.53 -13.16 -7.54
N LEU A 201 -5.87 -14.45 -7.43
CA LEU A 201 -6.27 -15.30 -8.56
C LEU A 201 -7.78 -15.27 -8.85
N ASP A 202 -8.60 -14.97 -7.84
CA ASP A 202 -10.07 -14.92 -7.92
C ASP A 202 -10.59 -13.55 -8.42
N ALA A 203 -9.71 -12.62 -8.78
CA ALA A 203 -10.09 -11.29 -9.26
C ALA A 203 -10.19 -11.26 -10.79
N ASP A 204 -11.29 -10.73 -11.33
CA ASP A 204 -11.49 -10.54 -12.77
C ASP A 204 -11.18 -9.11 -13.22
N ARG A 205 -12.17 -8.22 -13.29
CA ARG A 205 -11.99 -6.80 -13.59
C ARG A 205 -12.76 -5.92 -12.62
N GLY A 206 -12.21 -4.74 -12.31
CA GLY A 206 -12.76 -3.80 -11.34
C GLY A 206 -12.02 -3.80 -10.01
N VAL A 207 -12.65 -3.25 -8.99
CA VAL A 207 -12.09 -3.13 -7.63
C VAL A 207 -12.75 -4.14 -6.69
N PHE A 208 -11.94 -4.79 -5.85
CA PHE A 208 -12.37 -5.73 -4.82
C PHE A 208 -11.73 -5.39 -3.48
N LEU A 209 -12.54 -5.18 -2.46
CA LEU A 209 -12.13 -5.05 -1.06
C LEU A 209 -12.47 -6.35 -0.34
N ARG A 210 -11.44 -6.98 0.23
CA ARG A 210 -11.55 -8.34 0.79
C ARG A 210 -11.18 -8.39 2.26
N SER A 211 -11.87 -9.29 2.96
CA SER A 211 -11.60 -9.62 4.36
C SER A 211 -10.26 -10.35 4.53
N PRO A 212 -9.76 -10.55 5.76
CA PRO A 212 -8.57 -11.37 6.04
C PRO A 212 -8.64 -12.80 5.49
N THR A 213 -9.84 -13.33 5.29
CA THR A 213 -10.08 -14.67 4.73
C THR A 213 -10.39 -14.64 3.24
N ALA A 214 -10.04 -13.55 2.55
CA ALA A 214 -10.23 -13.31 1.14
C ALA A 214 -11.69 -13.21 0.64
N ASN A 215 -12.67 -13.14 1.55
CA ASN A 215 -14.07 -12.92 1.17
C ASN A 215 -14.27 -11.50 0.67
N VAL A 216 -14.94 -11.34 -0.47
CA VAL A 216 -15.33 -10.04 -1.00
C VAL A 216 -16.44 -9.46 -0.13
N PHE A 217 -16.20 -8.30 0.48
CA PHE A 217 -17.25 -7.54 1.18
C PHE A 217 -17.66 -6.28 0.42
N SER A 218 -16.83 -5.82 -0.52
CA SER A 218 -17.21 -4.75 -1.46
C SER A 218 -16.50 -4.96 -2.79
N SER A 219 -17.23 -4.75 -3.87
CA SER A 219 -16.66 -4.75 -5.20
C SER A 219 -17.41 -3.80 -6.11
N HIS A 220 -16.74 -3.30 -7.13
CA HIS A 220 -17.38 -2.53 -8.18
C HIS A 220 -16.66 -2.68 -9.51
N LEU A 221 -17.45 -2.78 -10.56
CA LEU A 221 -16.97 -2.84 -11.93
C LEU A 221 -17.10 -1.47 -12.58
N PHE A 222 -16.00 -0.98 -13.14
CA PHE A 222 -16.01 0.19 -14.00
C PHE A 222 -16.10 -0.29 -15.45
N ASP A 223 -17.16 0.08 -16.17
CA ASP A 223 -17.32 -0.32 -17.57
C ASP A 223 -16.46 0.53 -18.52
N VAL A 224 -16.21 1.78 -18.14
CA VAL A 224 -15.42 2.75 -18.90
C VAL A 224 -14.48 3.51 -17.97
N PRO A 225 -13.36 4.06 -18.48
CA PRO A 225 -12.49 4.89 -17.66
C PRO A 225 -13.22 6.13 -17.14
N VAL A 226 -13.26 6.31 -15.82
CA VAL A 226 -13.90 7.45 -15.15
C VAL A 226 -12.84 8.37 -14.55
N ASN A 227 -12.99 9.68 -14.79
CA ASN A 227 -12.16 10.72 -14.16
C ASN A 227 -12.82 11.20 -12.87
N LEU A 228 -12.01 11.61 -11.89
CA LEU A 228 -12.54 12.20 -10.66
C LEU A 228 -13.25 13.52 -10.97
N ASP A 229 -14.50 13.63 -10.54
CA ASP A 229 -15.27 14.87 -10.60
C ASP A 229 -15.45 15.43 -9.19
N THR A 230 -14.62 16.39 -8.82
CA THR A 230 -14.71 17.04 -7.50
C THR A 230 -15.85 18.04 -7.36
N ASN A 231 -16.58 18.33 -8.44
CA ASN A 231 -17.73 19.22 -8.43
C ASN A 231 -19.06 18.46 -8.31
N SER A 232 -19.01 17.12 -8.38
CA SER A 232 -20.19 16.26 -8.18
C SER A 232 -20.80 16.45 -6.78
N PRO A 233 -22.13 16.37 -6.64
CA PRO A 233 -22.80 16.42 -5.32
C PRO A 233 -22.28 15.38 -4.33
N THR A 234 -21.71 14.28 -4.83
CA THR A 234 -21.19 13.16 -4.03
C THR A 234 -19.68 13.25 -3.77
N ALA A 235 -18.99 14.24 -4.34
CA ALA A 235 -17.53 14.32 -4.32
C ALA A 235 -16.90 14.38 -2.91
N HIS A 236 -17.64 14.95 -1.95
CA HIS A 236 -17.25 15.06 -0.55
C HIS A 236 -17.76 13.91 0.33
N GLN A 237 -18.60 13.03 -0.20
CA GLN A 237 -19.24 11.98 0.58
C GLN A 237 -18.25 10.83 0.84
N ALA A 238 -17.94 10.60 2.11
CA ALA A 238 -17.11 9.47 2.51
C ALA A 238 -17.76 8.12 2.16
N GLY A 239 -16.95 7.18 1.71
CA GLY A 239 -17.36 5.86 1.24
C GLY A 239 -18.00 5.86 -0.15
N VAL A 240 -17.86 6.96 -0.90
CA VAL A 240 -18.38 7.08 -2.27
C VAL A 240 -17.24 7.44 -3.22
N LEU A 241 -17.18 6.75 -4.35
CA LEU A 241 -16.26 7.02 -5.45
C LEU A 241 -17.08 7.12 -6.74
N HIS A 242 -16.98 8.22 -7.48
CA HIS A 242 -17.74 8.47 -8.71
C HIS A 242 -19.26 8.27 -8.53
N GLY A 243 -19.82 8.70 -7.40
CA GLY A 243 -21.23 8.50 -7.06
C GLY A 243 -21.61 7.07 -6.63
N VAL A 244 -20.66 6.13 -6.63
CA VAL A 244 -20.87 4.73 -6.23
C VAL A 244 -20.42 4.51 -4.80
N ARG A 245 -21.31 3.97 -3.96
CA ARG A 245 -20.99 3.62 -2.58
C ARG A 245 -20.23 2.29 -2.53
N LEU A 246 -19.05 2.31 -1.91
CA LEU A 246 -18.23 1.13 -1.65
C LEU A 246 -18.26 0.81 -0.14
N GLN A 247 -18.64 -0.40 0.23
CA GLN A 247 -18.71 -0.80 1.64
C GLN A 247 -17.30 -0.93 2.21
N GLY A 248 -17.07 -0.42 3.42
CA GLY A 248 -15.75 -0.44 4.08
C GLY A 248 -14.72 0.53 3.49
N TYR A 249 -15.02 1.16 2.36
CA TYR A 249 -14.25 2.26 1.81
C TYR A 249 -14.48 3.54 2.62
N SER A 250 -13.41 4.24 3.00
CA SER A 250 -13.50 5.47 3.80
C SER A 250 -13.19 6.74 3.02
N GLY A 251 -12.71 6.62 1.77
CA GLY A 251 -12.35 7.77 0.94
C GLY A 251 -13.55 8.44 0.26
N SER A 252 -13.28 9.58 -0.38
CA SER A 252 -14.20 10.34 -1.25
C SER A 252 -13.45 10.80 -2.50
N ASP A 253 -14.13 11.25 -3.55
CA ASP A 253 -13.46 11.74 -4.77
C ASP A 253 -12.44 12.86 -4.48
N VAL A 254 -12.78 13.76 -3.56
CA VAL A 254 -11.87 14.82 -3.09
C VAL A 254 -10.67 14.27 -2.33
N THR A 255 -10.88 13.27 -1.48
CA THR A 255 -9.79 12.61 -0.74
C THR A 255 -8.84 11.90 -1.69
N VAL A 256 -9.39 11.18 -2.67
CA VAL A 256 -8.63 10.48 -3.70
C VAL A 256 -7.82 11.48 -4.51
N LYS A 257 -8.43 12.59 -4.95
CA LYS A 257 -7.72 13.65 -5.66
C LYS A 257 -6.56 14.21 -4.85
N ALA A 258 -6.77 14.51 -3.56
CA ALA A 258 -5.71 15.00 -2.70
C ALA A 258 -4.54 14.01 -2.57
N VAL A 259 -4.83 12.70 -2.46
CA VAL A 259 -3.81 11.64 -2.41
C VAL A 259 -3.02 11.54 -3.72
N ILE A 260 -3.70 11.64 -4.86
CA ILE A 260 -3.06 11.63 -6.18
C ILE A 260 -2.18 12.85 -6.35
N ASP A 261 -2.72 14.05 -6.13
CA ASP A 261 -1.99 15.31 -6.27
C ASP A 261 -0.74 15.30 -5.36
N PHE A 262 -0.88 14.82 -4.12
CA PHE A 262 0.25 14.64 -3.22
C PHE A 262 1.32 13.69 -3.80
N THR A 263 0.89 12.53 -4.31
CA THR A 263 1.79 11.52 -4.85
C THR A 263 2.49 12.01 -6.12
N GLU A 264 1.78 12.70 -7.01
CA GLU A 264 2.33 13.31 -8.21
C GLU A 264 3.33 14.41 -7.87
N ASN A 265 3.03 15.25 -6.89
CA ASN A 265 3.94 16.30 -6.43
C ASN A 265 5.25 15.72 -5.91
N VAL A 266 5.18 14.68 -5.07
CA VAL A 266 6.38 14.06 -4.48
C VAL A 266 7.20 13.31 -5.54
N THR A 267 6.54 12.63 -6.46
CA THR A 267 7.21 11.91 -7.56
C THR A 267 7.72 12.83 -8.68
N SER A 268 7.19 14.05 -8.80
CA SER A 268 7.64 15.06 -9.75
C SER A 268 8.74 15.96 -9.18
N ALA A 269 8.71 16.26 -7.87
CA ALA A 269 9.73 17.08 -7.20
C ALA A 269 11.14 16.46 -7.26
N THR A 270 11.25 15.15 -7.44
CA THR A 270 12.51 14.44 -7.72
C THR A 270 13.14 14.80 -9.07
N HIS A 271 12.53 15.66 -9.89
CA HIS A 271 13.15 16.27 -11.09
C HIS A 271 14.03 17.51 -10.80
N LEU A 272 14.05 18.05 -9.58
CA LEU A 272 14.79 19.29 -9.26
C LEU A 272 16.07 19.09 -8.44
N GLY A 273 16.56 17.86 -8.29
CA GLY A 273 17.88 17.57 -7.71
C GLY A 273 18.96 17.42 -8.77
N ARG A 274 19.53 18.54 -9.22
CA ARG A 274 20.94 18.64 -9.65
C ARG A 274 21.79 18.96 -8.43
#